data_AF-A0A3D3L3H0-F1
#
_entry.id   AF-A0A3D3L3H0-F1
#
_cell.length_a   1.000
_cell.length_b   1.000
_cell.length_c   1.000
_cell.angle_alpha   90.00
_cell.angle_beta   90.00
_cell.angle_gamma   90.00
#
_symmetry.space_group_name_H-M   'P 1'
#
loop_
_entity.id
_entity.type
_entity.pdbx_description
1 polymer ?
#
loop_
_entity_poly.entity_id
_entity_poly.type
_entity_poly.pdbx_seq_one_letter_code
_entity_poly.pdbx_strand_id
1 'polypeptide(L)'
;GKTTEQGMPELPLFSTFVQIDPIKEYLVSYSVIQSHTLNNVKIYPFQNDREGKSPSIINHVNLEYYESGHSYPEENLIVSDRLVMRGLQLFNISIVPFEYNPTSNEMVVYDEIEIIVEETGDREADEFTPQLRSRTFEKLYETMIVNYIPSVREEDYQDPAILYICGGNSESNSYFQQLVDWRHKRGYVVYTASLGETGSSSSQIKN
;
A
#
# COMPACT_ATOMS: atom_id res chain seq x y z
N GLY A 1 -9.19 4.48 -4.51
CA GLY A 1 -9.90 4.61 -3.22
C GLY A 1 -10.90 5.74 -3.29
N LYS A 2 -11.41 6.16 -2.13
CA LYS A 2 -12.22 7.38 -1.97
C LYS A 2 -11.79 8.07 -0.68
N THR A 3 -12.10 9.35 -0.53
CA THR A 3 -11.97 10.05 0.75
C THR A 3 -12.92 9.43 1.78
N THR A 4 -12.49 9.39 3.04
CA THR A 4 -13.19 8.67 4.11
C THR A 4 -13.41 9.51 5.37
N GLU A 5 -13.29 10.84 5.25
CA GLU A 5 -13.58 11.74 6.35
C GLU A 5 -15.10 11.83 6.56
N GLN A 6 -15.57 11.50 7.76
CA GLN A 6 -16.99 11.37 8.03
C GLN A 6 -17.73 12.71 7.87
N GLY A 7 -18.81 12.70 7.08
CA GLY A 7 -19.60 13.89 6.79
C GLY A 7 -18.99 14.86 5.78
N MET A 8 -17.76 14.60 5.30
CA MET A 8 -17.11 15.36 4.23
C MET A 8 -17.44 14.76 2.86
N PRO A 9 -17.28 15.50 1.75
CA PRO A 9 -17.51 14.99 0.40
C PRO A 9 -16.74 13.70 0.11
N GLU A 10 -17.45 12.66 -0.35
CA GLU A 10 -16.86 11.39 -0.78
C GLU A 10 -16.33 11.52 -2.23
N LEU A 11 -15.04 11.79 -2.37
CA LEU A 11 -14.36 12.02 -3.64
C LEU A 11 -13.49 10.81 -4.01
N PRO A 12 -13.39 10.43 -5.30
CA PRO A 12 -12.43 9.42 -5.72
C PRO A 12 -10.99 9.85 -5.46
N LEU A 13 -10.19 8.89 -5.03
CA LEU A 13 -8.77 9.06 -4.73
C LEU A 13 -7.98 8.01 -5.51
N PHE A 14 -6.90 8.44 -6.17
CA PHE A 14 -5.98 7.55 -6.87
C PHE A 14 -4.72 7.41 -6.04
N SER A 15 -4.15 6.21 -6.00
CA SER A 15 -2.91 5.97 -5.28
C SER A 15 -2.01 4.99 -6.00
N THR A 16 -0.71 5.18 -5.83
CA THR A 16 0.32 4.32 -6.39
C THR A 16 1.51 4.23 -5.44
N PHE A 17 2.36 3.23 -5.62
CA PHE A 17 3.63 3.15 -4.92
C PHE A 17 4.77 3.62 -5.80
N VAL A 18 5.73 4.30 -5.18
CA VAL A 18 7.01 4.67 -5.79
C VAL A 18 8.10 4.04 -4.95
N GLN A 19 8.97 3.25 -5.58
CA GLN A 19 10.18 2.76 -4.95
C GLN A 19 11.20 3.89 -4.82
N ILE A 20 11.80 3.98 -3.64
CA ILE A 20 12.76 5.01 -3.28
C ILE A 20 14.05 4.40 -2.75
N ASP A 21 15.12 5.18 -2.82
CA ASP A 21 16.38 4.81 -2.21
C ASP A 21 16.27 4.97 -0.67
N PRO A 22 16.67 3.95 0.11
CA PRO A 22 16.69 4.02 1.58
C PRO A 22 17.56 5.15 2.15
N ILE A 23 18.62 5.56 1.45
CA ILE A 23 19.62 6.55 1.92
C ILE A 23 19.44 7.94 1.31
N LYS A 24 18.38 8.17 0.54
CA LYS A 24 18.06 9.50 -0.04
C LYS A 24 16.83 10.09 0.60
N GLU A 25 16.78 11.41 0.69
CA GLU A 25 15.56 12.16 0.99
C GLU A 25 14.86 12.64 -0.28
N TYR A 26 13.54 12.82 -0.18
CA TYR A 26 12.69 13.12 -1.33
C TYR A 26 11.68 14.23 -1.02
N LEU A 27 11.38 15.02 -2.04
CA LEU A 27 10.25 15.94 -2.08
C LEU A 27 9.29 15.50 -3.19
N VAL A 28 8.00 15.41 -2.86
CA VAL A 28 6.96 15.10 -3.83
C VAL A 28 6.10 16.35 -4.02
N SER A 29 5.90 16.73 -5.27
CA SER A 29 5.03 17.84 -5.65
C SER A 29 4.16 17.45 -6.85
N TYR A 30 3.16 18.26 -7.15
CA TYR A 30 2.32 18.06 -8.33
C TYR A 30 2.01 19.38 -9.02
N SER A 31 1.71 19.31 -10.32
CA SER A 31 1.18 20.42 -11.10
C SER A 31 -0.03 19.97 -11.92
N VAL A 32 -1.03 20.86 -12.04
CA VAL A 32 -2.23 20.60 -12.83
C VAL A 32 -1.98 21.14 -14.25
N ILE A 33 -1.99 20.24 -15.22
CA ILE A 33 -1.74 20.56 -16.63
C ILE A 33 -3.04 20.97 -17.31
N GLN A 34 -4.13 20.25 -17.02
CA GLN A 34 -5.46 20.53 -17.57
C GLN A 34 -6.54 20.31 -16.51
N SER A 35 -7.54 21.19 -16.49
CA SER A 35 -8.72 21.07 -15.65
C SER A 35 -9.95 21.69 -16.30
N HIS A 36 -11.11 21.33 -15.77
CA HIS A 36 -12.39 21.95 -16.10
C HIS A 36 -13.29 22.08 -14.86
N THR A 37 -14.28 22.97 -14.94
CA THR A 37 -15.23 23.20 -13.85
C THR A 37 -16.61 22.66 -14.20
N LEU A 38 -17.20 21.93 -13.25
CA LEU A 38 -18.58 21.49 -13.27
C LEU A 38 -19.40 22.34 -12.29
N ASN A 39 -20.52 22.87 -12.76
CA ASN A 39 -21.41 23.71 -11.97
C ASN A 39 -22.63 22.94 -11.49
N ASN A 40 -23.22 23.40 -10.39
CA ASN A 40 -24.43 22.83 -9.80
C ASN A 40 -24.29 21.34 -9.44
N VAL A 41 -23.12 20.97 -8.91
CA VAL A 41 -22.78 19.61 -8.47
C VAL A 41 -23.05 19.49 -6.97
N LYS A 42 -23.61 18.36 -6.56
CA LYS A 42 -23.75 18.00 -5.14
C LYS A 42 -23.07 16.67 -4.89
N ILE A 43 -22.09 16.67 -3.98
CA ILE A 43 -21.32 15.48 -3.64
C ILE A 43 -21.91 14.80 -2.41
N TYR A 44 -22.03 13.48 -2.48
CA TYR A 44 -22.49 12.66 -1.36
C TYR A 44 -21.48 12.74 -0.20
N PRO A 45 -21.92 13.06 1.03
CA PRO A 45 -21.02 13.07 2.17
C PRO A 45 -20.73 11.64 2.64
N PHE A 46 -19.48 11.33 2.94
CA PHE A 46 -19.05 10.00 3.38
C PHE A 46 -19.71 9.62 4.72
N GLN A 47 -20.34 8.46 4.78
CA GLN A 47 -21.14 8.04 5.96
C GLN A 47 -20.40 7.11 6.93
N ASN A 48 -19.27 6.51 6.54
CA ASN A 48 -18.61 5.44 7.28
C ASN A 48 -19.57 4.31 7.71
N ASP A 49 -20.55 4.00 6.86
CA ASP A 49 -21.52 2.97 7.17
C ASP A 49 -20.87 1.60 7.07
N ARG A 50 -20.84 0.88 8.19
CA ARG A 50 -20.49 -0.54 8.22
C ARG A 50 -21.48 -1.31 7.34
N GLU A 51 -21.02 -2.41 6.73
CA GLU A 51 -21.85 -3.28 5.89
C GLU A 51 -23.21 -3.56 6.56
N GLY A 52 -24.31 -3.22 5.86
CA GLY A 52 -25.67 -3.52 6.30
C GLY A 52 -26.62 -2.33 6.50
N LYS A 53 -26.15 -1.08 6.38
CA LYS A 53 -27.04 0.10 6.33
C LYS A 53 -27.39 0.46 4.88
N SER A 54 -28.63 0.89 4.66
CA SER A 54 -29.10 1.35 3.36
C SER A 54 -28.39 2.66 2.98
N PRO A 55 -27.72 2.74 1.80
CA PRO A 55 -26.95 3.92 1.39
C PRO A 55 -27.81 5.19 1.13
N SER A 56 -29.14 5.06 1.19
CA SER A 56 -30.10 6.11 0.89
C SER A 56 -30.40 7.08 2.05
N ILE A 57 -29.88 6.84 3.25
CA ILE A 57 -30.06 7.76 4.40
C ILE A 57 -28.73 8.43 4.71
N ILE A 58 -28.71 9.77 4.63
CA ILE A 58 -27.59 10.59 5.06
C ILE A 58 -27.75 10.86 6.56
N ASN A 59 -26.87 10.27 7.37
CA ASN A 59 -26.84 10.42 8.83
C ASN A 59 -25.81 11.46 9.30
N HIS A 60 -24.72 11.60 8.54
CA HIS A 60 -23.57 12.42 8.90
C HIS A 60 -23.30 13.46 7.81
N VAL A 61 -23.31 14.74 8.18
CA VAL A 61 -22.97 15.87 7.32
C VAL A 61 -22.16 16.84 8.16
N ASN A 62 -20.98 17.25 7.68
CA ASN A 62 -20.20 18.29 8.31
C ASN A 62 -20.80 19.67 7.94
N LEU A 63 -21.77 20.14 8.73
CA LEU A 63 -22.46 21.41 8.47
C LEU A 63 -21.49 22.60 8.41
N GLU A 64 -20.48 22.62 9.28
CA GLU A 64 -19.47 23.68 9.29
C GLU A 64 -18.75 23.79 7.95
N TYR A 65 -18.29 22.67 7.39
CA TYR A 65 -17.68 22.66 6.06
C TYR A 65 -18.65 23.13 4.97
N TYR A 66 -19.87 22.57 4.92
CA TYR A 66 -20.85 22.90 3.87
C TYR A 66 -21.36 24.35 3.94
N GLU A 67 -21.23 25.02 5.09
CA GLU A 67 -21.59 26.43 5.28
C GLU A 67 -20.38 27.38 5.17
N SER A 68 -19.15 26.88 5.31
CA SER A 68 -17.92 27.69 5.32
C SER A 68 -17.48 28.19 3.93
N GLY A 69 -17.82 27.46 2.86
CA GLY A 69 -17.36 27.75 1.51
C GLY A 69 -15.88 27.49 1.24
N HIS A 70 -15.19 26.74 2.11
CA HIS A 70 -13.86 26.22 1.82
C HIS A 70 -13.90 25.12 0.76
N SER A 71 -12.85 25.02 -0.06
CA SER A 71 -12.70 23.91 -1.01
C SER A 71 -12.24 22.65 -0.27
N TYR A 72 -12.74 21.49 -0.70
CA TYR A 72 -12.28 20.17 -0.25
C TYR A 72 -11.69 19.36 -1.41
N PRO A 73 -10.62 18.58 -1.19
CA PRO A 73 -9.87 18.46 0.07
C PRO A 73 -9.03 19.69 0.39
N GLU A 74 -8.56 19.81 1.64
CA GLU A 74 -7.58 20.83 2.01
C GLU A 74 -6.24 20.61 1.29
N GLU A 75 -5.85 19.34 1.13
CA GLU A 75 -4.67 18.91 0.38
C GLU A 75 -5.06 17.82 -0.61
N ASN A 76 -4.81 18.07 -1.90
CA ASN A 76 -5.08 17.10 -2.95
C ASN A 76 -4.04 15.98 -2.99
N LEU A 77 -2.78 16.28 -2.66
CA LEU A 77 -1.66 15.34 -2.68
C LEU A 77 -1.33 14.90 -1.25
N ILE A 78 -1.35 13.59 -1.02
CA ILE A 78 -1.00 12.97 0.26
C ILE A 78 0.14 12.00 0.01
N VAL A 79 1.22 12.14 0.77
CA VAL A 79 2.38 11.25 0.71
C VAL A 79 2.50 10.54 2.06
N SER A 80 2.60 9.21 2.02
CA SER A 80 2.77 8.44 3.26
C SER A 80 4.18 8.59 3.83
N ASP A 81 4.34 8.21 5.09
CA ASP A 81 5.65 7.82 5.62
C ASP A 81 6.28 6.70 4.77
N ARG A 82 7.60 6.52 4.90
CA ARG A 82 8.33 5.45 4.21
C ARG A 82 7.82 4.08 4.66
N LEU A 83 7.48 3.24 3.68
CA LEU A 83 7.00 1.89 3.88
C LEU A 83 8.07 0.88 3.48
N VAL A 84 8.09 -0.28 4.14
CA VAL A 84 8.97 -1.39 3.76
C VAL A 84 8.13 -2.58 3.32
N MET A 85 8.32 -3.03 2.08
CA MET A 85 7.66 -4.23 1.53
C MET A 85 8.69 -5.26 1.09
N ARG A 86 8.96 -6.25 1.96
CA ARG A 86 10.00 -7.30 1.79
C ARG A 86 11.34 -6.76 1.29
N GLY A 87 11.84 -5.71 1.96
CA GLY A 87 13.15 -5.12 1.65
C GLY A 87 13.14 -3.98 0.63
N LEU A 88 12.01 -3.68 -0.02
CA LEU A 88 11.87 -2.45 -0.82
C LEU A 88 11.39 -1.30 0.06
N GLN A 89 12.04 -0.14 -0.04
CA GLN A 89 11.52 1.10 0.52
C GLN A 89 10.62 1.81 -0.49
N LEU A 90 9.44 2.22 -0.04
CA LEU A 90 8.39 2.78 -0.88
C LEU A 90 7.78 4.03 -0.23
N PHE A 91 7.28 4.95 -1.05
CA PHE A 91 6.19 5.85 -0.67
C PHE A 91 4.88 5.35 -1.25
N ASN A 92 3.77 5.57 -0.53
CA ASN A 92 2.45 5.62 -1.14
C ASN A 92 2.15 7.09 -1.47
N ILE A 93 1.91 7.37 -2.74
CA ILE A 93 1.47 8.68 -3.20
C ILE A 93 -0.01 8.56 -3.55
N SER A 94 -0.81 9.41 -2.93
CA SER A 94 -2.25 9.49 -3.14
C SER A 94 -2.64 10.88 -3.63
N ILE A 95 -3.52 10.96 -4.63
CA ILE A 95 -3.99 12.20 -5.23
C ILE A 95 -5.52 12.18 -5.33
N VAL A 96 -6.16 13.26 -4.90
CA VAL A 96 -7.57 13.54 -5.12
C VAL A 96 -7.66 14.56 -6.27
N PRO A 97 -8.01 14.17 -7.49
CA PRO A 97 -7.97 15.05 -8.66
C PRO A 97 -9.23 15.94 -8.77
N PHE A 98 -9.70 16.41 -7.63
CA PHE A 98 -10.97 17.14 -7.51
C PHE A 98 -10.85 18.19 -6.42
N GLU A 99 -11.40 19.37 -6.68
CA GLU A 99 -11.73 20.35 -5.66
C GLU A 99 -13.22 20.60 -5.70
N TYR A 100 -13.87 20.59 -4.54
CA TYR A 100 -15.30 20.86 -4.44
C TYR A 100 -15.55 22.02 -3.50
N ASN A 101 -16.33 23.01 -3.96
CA ASN A 101 -16.82 24.10 -3.13
C ASN A 101 -18.33 23.94 -2.88
N PRO A 102 -18.74 23.75 -1.61
CA PRO A 102 -20.13 23.46 -1.29
C PRO A 102 -21.05 24.67 -1.41
N THR A 103 -20.53 25.89 -1.24
CA THR A 103 -21.32 27.13 -1.27
C THR A 103 -21.66 27.53 -2.70
N SER A 104 -20.70 27.43 -3.62
CA SER A 104 -20.96 27.69 -5.05
C SER A 104 -21.57 26.48 -5.77
N ASN A 105 -21.55 25.28 -5.17
CA ASN A 105 -21.87 24.01 -5.85
C ASN A 105 -21.02 23.80 -7.12
N GLU A 106 -19.77 24.24 -7.08
CA GLU A 106 -18.81 24.10 -8.16
C GLU A 106 -17.78 23.04 -7.81
N MET A 107 -17.37 22.28 -8.82
CA MET A 107 -16.36 21.24 -8.70
C MET A 107 -15.33 21.44 -9.80
N VAL A 108 -14.07 21.63 -9.42
CA VAL A 108 -12.95 21.60 -10.37
C VAL A 108 -12.48 20.17 -10.48
N VAL A 109 -12.40 19.66 -11.72
CA VAL A 109 -11.89 18.34 -12.05
C VAL A 109 -10.54 18.53 -12.72
N TYR A 110 -9.51 17.87 -12.20
CA TYR A 110 -8.20 17.85 -12.83
C TYR A 110 -8.17 16.71 -13.86
N ASP A 111 -8.08 17.07 -15.13
CA ASP A 111 -8.06 16.11 -16.24
C ASP A 111 -6.67 15.50 -16.43
N GLU A 112 -5.63 16.33 -16.22
CA GLU A 112 -4.23 15.92 -16.36
C GLU A 112 -3.39 16.55 -15.25
N ILE A 113 -2.64 15.70 -14.55
CA ILE A 113 -1.77 16.06 -13.43
C ILE A 113 -0.40 15.45 -13.68
N GLU A 114 0.64 16.24 -13.45
CA GLU A 114 2.02 15.77 -13.36
C GLU A 114 2.44 15.70 -11.89
N ILE A 115 2.96 14.56 -11.46
CA ILE A 115 3.52 14.38 -10.11
C ILE A 115 5.03 14.21 -10.25
N ILE A 116 5.79 15.01 -9.51
CA ILE A 116 7.24 15.04 -9.53
C ILE A 116 7.75 14.53 -8.19
N VAL A 117 8.61 13.52 -8.22
CA VAL A 117 9.32 12.96 -7.06
C VAL A 117 10.80 13.23 -7.23
N GLU A 118 11.34 14.14 -6.42
CA GLU A 118 12.72 14.62 -6.54
C GLU A 118 13.57 14.22 -5.33
N GLU A 119 14.79 13.77 -5.59
CA GLU A 119 15.81 13.56 -4.56
C GLU A 119 16.36 14.91 -4.09
N THR A 120 16.27 15.18 -2.78
CA THR A 120 16.67 16.47 -2.20
C THR A 120 17.96 16.41 -1.38
N GLY A 121 18.44 15.21 -1.07
CA GLY A 121 19.68 15.04 -0.32
C GLY A 121 19.89 13.61 0.15
N ASP A 122 20.94 13.43 0.96
CA ASP A 122 21.20 12.18 1.65
C ASP A 122 20.46 12.15 2.98
N ARG A 123 20.01 10.96 3.35
CA ARG A 123 19.37 10.68 4.63
C ARG A 123 20.39 10.09 5.59
N GLU A 124 20.49 10.67 6.79
CA GLU A 124 21.14 9.98 7.90
C GLU A 124 20.20 8.87 8.40
N ALA A 125 20.38 7.67 7.84
CA ALA A 125 19.68 6.46 8.26
C ALA A 125 20.67 5.49 8.90
N ASP A 126 20.17 4.67 9.84
CA ASP A 126 20.90 3.49 10.31
C ASP A 126 21.24 2.57 9.13
N GLU A 127 22.28 1.74 9.27
CA GLU A 127 22.70 0.77 8.26
C GLU A 127 21.50 -0.02 7.71
N PHE A 128 21.05 0.32 6.50
CA PHE A 128 20.03 -0.43 5.80
C PHE A 128 20.72 -1.57 5.05
N THR A 129 20.58 -2.79 5.55
CA THR A 129 20.98 -3.98 4.80
C THR A 129 19.80 -4.43 3.95
N PRO A 130 19.83 -4.23 2.62
CA PRO A 130 18.74 -4.69 1.76
C PRO A 130 18.61 -6.21 1.85
N GLN A 131 17.39 -6.68 2.11
CA GLN A 131 17.10 -8.11 2.02
C GLN A 131 17.10 -8.55 0.56
N LEU A 132 17.54 -9.79 0.32
CA LEU A 132 17.43 -10.42 -0.98
C LEU A 132 15.96 -10.50 -1.44
N ARG A 133 15.72 -10.16 -2.69
CA ARG A 133 14.37 -10.07 -3.28
C ARG A 133 13.77 -11.46 -3.44
N SER A 134 12.44 -11.54 -3.58
CA SER A 134 11.74 -12.80 -3.81
C SER A 134 11.09 -12.82 -5.18
N ARG A 135 11.47 -13.78 -6.04
CA ARG A 135 10.95 -13.91 -7.41
C ARG A 135 9.43 -14.01 -7.49
N THR A 136 8.80 -14.61 -6.47
CA THR A 136 7.35 -14.75 -6.39
C THR A 136 6.63 -13.40 -6.29
N PHE A 137 7.31 -12.34 -5.86
CA PHE A 137 6.74 -11.01 -5.64
C PHE A 137 6.97 -10.04 -6.81
N GLU A 138 7.82 -10.37 -7.78
CA GLU A 138 8.15 -9.48 -8.91
C GLU A 138 6.90 -9.03 -9.66
N LYS A 139 6.02 -9.98 -10.02
CA LYS A 139 4.77 -9.66 -10.71
C LYS A 139 3.85 -8.75 -9.88
N LEU A 140 3.89 -8.88 -8.55
CA LEU A 140 3.12 -8.02 -7.67
C LEU A 140 3.71 -6.61 -7.65
N TYR A 141 5.04 -6.49 -7.57
CA TYR A 141 5.75 -5.22 -7.62
C TYR A 141 5.53 -4.47 -8.94
N GLU A 142 5.67 -5.15 -10.08
CA GLU A 142 5.42 -4.59 -11.42
C GLU A 142 4.01 -4.01 -11.57
N THR A 143 3.02 -4.56 -10.85
CA THR A 143 1.63 -4.08 -10.92
C THR A 143 1.32 -2.91 -9.99
N MET A 144 2.03 -2.78 -8.87
CA MET A 144 1.68 -1.83 -7.81
C MET A 144 2.64 -0.64 -7.71
N ILE A 145 3.89 -0.82 -8.14
CA ILE A 145 4.95 0.18 -8.02
C ILE A 145 5.26 0.73 -9.41
N VAL A 146 5.02 2.02 -9.61
CA VAL A 146 5.06 2.65 -10.94
C VAL A 146 6.45 2.67 -11.57
N ASN A 147 7.50 2.82 -10.75
CA ASN A 147 8.90 2.89 -11.19
C ASN A 147 9.69 1.61 -10.91
N TYR A 148 9.01 0.48 -10.73
CA TYR A 148 9.69 -0.78 -10.42
C TYR A 148 10.43 -1.35 -11.62
N ILE A 149 11.68 -1.76 -11.38
CA ILE A 149 12.50 -2.46 -12.37
C ILE A 149 13.01 -3.75 -11.72
N PRO A 150 12.63 -4.93 -12.24
CA PRO A 150 13.10 -6.21 -11.72
C PRO A 150 14.61 -6.34 -11.94
N SER A 151 15.29 -7.06 -11.03
CA SER A 151 16.70 -7.34 -11.23
C SER A 151 16.88 -8.48 -12.22
N VAL A 152 17.94 -8.39 -13.03
CA VAL A 152 18.38 -9.46 -13.93
C VAL A 152 19.42 -10.38 -13.28
N ARG A 153 19.94 -10.05 -12.09
CA ARG A 153 21.00 -10.81 -11.43
C ARG A 153 20.40 -11.82 -10.45
N GLU A 154 20.81 -13.08 -10.56
CA GLU A 154 20.38 -14.15 -9.64
C GLU A 154 20.78 -13.86 -8.19
N GLU A 155 21.95 -13.26 -7.97
CA GLU A 155 22.49 -12.95 -6.62
C GLU A 155 21.65 -11.92 -5.85
N ASP A 156 20.77 -11.17 -6.51
CA ASP A 156 19.86 -10.23 -5.87
C ASP A 156 18.61 -10.92 -5.29
N TYR A 157 18.42 -12.22 -5.58
CA TYR A 157 17.26 -13.00 -5.17
C TYR A 157 17.62 -14.03 -4.12
N GLN A 158 16.71 -14.22 -3.17
CA GLN A 158 16.81 -15.30 -2.19
C GLN A 158 16.37 -16.62 -2.81
N ASP A 159 17.00 -17.70 -2.38
CA ASP A 159 16.51 -19.04 -2.67
C ASP A 159 15.10 -19.24 -2.09
N PRO A 160 14.18 -19.88 -2.84
CA PRO A 160 12.85 -20.15 -2.31
C PRO A 160 12.96 -21.12 -1.13
N ALA A 161 12.50 -20.68 0.03
CA ALA A 161 12.51 -21.49 1.25
C ALA A 161 11.10 -21.79 1.76
N ILE A 162 10.93 -22.92 2.44
CA ILE A 162 9.69 -23.28 3.14
C ILE A 162 10.00 -23.91 4.48
N LEU A 163 9.27 -23.49 5.51
CA LEU A 163 9.34 -24.05 6.87
C LEU A 163 8.07 -24.84 7.16
N TYR A 164 8.23 -26.10 7.57
CA TYR A 164 7.16 -26.95 8.07
C TYR A 164 7.27 -27.12 9.59
N ILE A 165 6.27 -26.66 10.33
CA ILE A 165 6.18 -26.85 11.78
C ILE A 165 5.39 -28.13 12.07
N CYS A 166 6.05 -29.10 12.68
CA CYS A 166 5.58 -30.48 12.81
C CYS A 166 5.21 -30.81 14.27
N GLY A 167 3.98 -31.30 14.49
CA GLY A 167 3.53 -31.80 15.80
C GLY A 167 3.60 -33.33 15.92
N GLY A 168 3.98 -33.84 17.09
CA GLY A 168 4.06 -35.28 17.35
C GLY A 168 4.95 -36.00 16.34
N ASN A 169 4.46 -37.11 15.76
CA ASN A 169 5.21 -37.93 14.80
C ASN A 169 4.98 -37.50 13.33
N SER A 170 4.49 -36.28 13.08
CA SER A 170 4.22 -35.82 11.71
C SER A 170 5.51 -35.64 10.90
N GLU A 171 6.60 -35.23 11.54
CA GLU A 171 7.90 -35.09 10.88
C GLU A 171 8.43 -36.42 10.36
N SER A 172 8.28 -37.52 11.11
CA SER A 172 8.73 -38.86 10.70
C SER A 172 7.71 -39.60 9.82
N ASN A 173 6.58 -38.98 9.47
CA ASN A 173 5.56 -39.59 8.63
C ASN A 173 6.06 -39.75 7.18
N SER A 174 5.89 -40.94 6.60
CA SER A 174 6.40 -41.25 5.26
C SER A 174 5.80 -40.39 4.14
N TYR A 175 4.52 -40.00 4.23
CA TYR A 175 3.89 -39.10 3.26
C TYR A 175 4.43 -37.67 3.38
N PHE A 176 4.69 -37.22 4.60
CA PHE A 176 5.30 -35.91 4.82
C PHE A 176 6.74 -35.86 4.29
N GLN A 177 7.53 -36.91 4.53
CA GLN A 177 8.87 -37.02 3.96
C GLN A 177 8.87 -37.00 2.42
N GLN A 178 7.89 -37.65 1.78
CA GLN A 178 7.73 -37.55 0.33
C GLN A 178 7.43 -36.11 -0.14
N LEU A 179 6.66 -35.33 0.62
CA LEU A 179 6.41 -33.92 0.32
C LEU A 179 7.69 -33.08 0.48
N VAL A 180 8.46 -33.30 1.54
CA VAL A 180 9.75 -32.64 1.78
C VAL A 180 10.71 -32.91 0.63
N ASP A 181 10.86 -34.17 0.23
CA ASP A 181 11.70 -34.57 -0.92
C ASP A 181 11.23 -33.94 -2.22
N TRP A 182 9.91 -33.89 -2.44
CA TRP A 182 9.35 -33.26 -3.63
C TRP A 182 9.63 -31.76 -3.67
N ARG A 183 9.56 -31.07 -2.51
CA ARG A 183 9.89 -29.63 -2.41
C ARG A 183 11.38 -29.38 -2.67
N HIS A 184 12.27 -30.18 -2.11
CA HIS A 184 13.70 -30.12 -2.42
C HIS A 184 13.98 -30.32 -3.92
N LYS A 185 13.35 -31.32 -4.55
CA LYS A 185 13.48 -31.56 -6.00
C LYS A 185 13.00 -30.39 -6.86
N ARG A 186 12.11 -29.55 -6.33
CA ARG A 186 11.65 -28.31 -6.98
C ARG A 186 12.56 -27.11 -6.72
N GLY A 187 13.70 -27.30 -6.06
CA GLY A 187 14.68 -26.27 -5.77
C GLY A 187 14.38 -25.44 -4.51
N TYR A 188 13.48 -25.91 -3.64
CA TYR A 188 13.26 -25.23 -2.35
C TYR A 188 14.30 -25.66 -1.32
N VAL A 189 14.76 -24.70 -0.51
CA VAL A 189 15.37 -25.00 0.78
C VAL A 189 14.26 -25.34 1.76
N VAL A 190 14.20 -26.58 2.24
CA VAL A 190 13.12 -27.04 3.11
C VAL A 190 13.63 -27.18 4.54
N TYR A 191 12.98 -26.47 5.46
CA TYR A 191 13.22 -26.57 6.89
C TYR A 191 12.06 -27.32 7.55
N THR A 192 12.39 -28.15 8.54
CA THR A 192 11.43 -28.75 9.45
C THR A 192 11.78 -28.32 10.87
N ALA A 193 10.75 -28.06 11.68
CA ALA A 193 10.91 -27.76 13.10
C ALA A 193 9.78 -28.42 13.87
N SER A 194 10.09 -29.03 15.02
CA SER A 194 9.09 -29.70 15.83
C SER A 194 8.40 -28.71 16.79
N LEU A 195 7.17 -29.01 17.22
CA LEU A 195 6.52 -28.25 18.30
C LEU A 195 7.28 -28.34 19.64
N GLY A 196 8.19 -29.30 19.80
CA GLY A 196 9.11 -29.35 20.93
C GLY A 196 10.16 -28.24 20.89
N GLU A 197 10.53 -27.77 19.69
CA GLU A 197 11.48 -26.69 19.46
C GLU A 197 10.79 -25.33 19.33
N THR A 198 9.70 -25.24 18.57
CA THR A 198 8.97 -23.98 18.32
C THR A 198 7.96 -23.61 19.41
N GLY A 199 7.66 -24.55 20.30
CA GLY A 199 6.50 -24.47 21.19
C GLY A 199 5.17 -24.64 20.45
N SER A 200 4.07 -24.73 21.21
CA SER A 200 2.75 -25.10 20.70
C SER A 200 1.69 -23.99 20.80
N SER A 201 2.07 -22.79 21.22
CA SER A 201 1.19 -21.61 21.25
C SER A 201 1.56 -20.61 20.17
N SER A 202 0.59 -19.81 19.73
CA SER A 202 0.79 -18.73 18.75
C SER A 202 1.94 -17.80 19.15
N SER A 203 2.03 -17.45 20.43
CA SER A 203 3.10 -16.60 20.96
C SER A 203 4.48 -17.26 20.93
N GLN A 204 4.55 -18.58 21.14
CA GLN A 204 5.82 -19.32 21.08
C GLN A 204 6.31 -19.49 19.65
N ILE A 205 5.41 -19.83 18.72
CA ILE A 205 5.72 -20.02 17.30
C ILE A 205 6.12 -18.70 16.62
N LYS A 206 5.61 -17.56 17.12
CA LYS A 206 5.95 -16.23 16.60
C LYS A 206 7.41 -15.82 16.87
N ASN A 207 7.98 -16.27 18.00
CA ASN A 207 9.30 -15.85 18.48
C ASN A 207 10.38 -16.81 17.99
#